data_AF-A0A7Y5SXT7-F1
#
_entry.id   AF-A0A7Y5SXT7-F1
#
_cell.length_a   1.000
_cell.length_b   1.000
_cell.length_c   1.000
_cell.angle_alpha   90.00
_cell.angle_beta   90.00
_cell.angle_gamma   90.00
#
_symmetry.space_group_name_H-M   'P 1'
#
loop_
_entity.id
_entity.type
_entity.pdbx_description
1 polymer ?
#
loop_
_entity_poly.entity_id
_entity_poly.type
_entity_poly.pdbx_seq_one_letter_code
_entity_poly.pdbx_strand_id
1 'polypeptide(L)'
;MLLFVLYAVMIWYGCARWRRRWLGFVSALVGLGGVVAVAIFHIHLNRWTGGRLYLPVLQSLLYPYGVLLVVMGVYIACLPRAMPALHCRKCQYDLAGLEEEDPRCPECGLAAAAPRKRHPRGKRARREAATLHHT
;
A
#
# COMPACT_ATOMS: atom_id res chain seq x y z
N MET A 1 6.00 -24.52 4.28
CA MET A 1 5.25 -23.42 4.93
C MET A 1 5.85 -22.04 4.63
N LEU A 2 7.17 -21.83 4.83
CA LEU A 2 7.82 -20.54 4.54
C LEU A 2 7.63 -20.03 3.11
N LEU A 3 7.61 -20.92 2.11
CA LEU A 3 7.37 -20.54 0.71
C LEU A 3 6.05 -19.80 0.51
N PHE A 4 4.97 -20.24 1.17
CA PHE A 4 3.67 -19.56 1.12
C PHE A 4 3.77 -18.17 1.76
N VAL A 5 4.43 -18.06 2.92
CA VAL A 5 4.61 -16.76 3.59
C VAL A 5 5.41 -15.79 2.71
N LEU A 6 6.53 -16.23 2.13
CA LEU A 6 7.33 -15.40 1.22
C LEU A 6 6.51 -14.97 0.00
N TYR A 7 5.73 -15.88 -0.56
CA TYR A 7 4.83 -15.58 -1.68
C TYR A 7 3.80 -14.51 -1.30
N ALA A 8 3.11 -14.65 -0.16
CA ALA A 8 2.15 -13.65 0.33
C ALA A 8 2.80 -12.29 0.50
N VAL A 9 3.98 -12.23 1.13
CA VAL A 9 4.72 -10.98 1.37
C VAL A 9 5.10 -10.30 0.05
N MET A 10 5.56 -11.06 -0.96
CA MET A 10 5.87 -10.48 -2.28
C MET A 10 4.64 -9.89 -2.96
N ILE A 11 3.50 -10.60 -2.91
CA ILE A 11 2.24 -10.10 -3.50
C ILE A 11 1.78 -8.84 -2.76
N TRP A 12 1.75 -8.87 -1.43
CA TRP A 12 1.36 -7.72 -0.62
C TRP A 12 2.32 -6.54 -0.78
N TYR A 13 3.61 -6.78 -0.94
CA TYR A 13 4.58 -5.75 -1.28
C TYR A 13 4.25 -5.11 -2.62
N GLY A 14 3.88 -5.89 -3.64
CA GLY A 14 3.36 -5.37 -4.91
C GLY A 14 2.13 -4.48 -4.72
N CYS A 15 1.11 -4.98 -4.00
CA CYS A 15 -0.09 -4.21 -3.66
C CYS A 15 0.25 -2.90 -2.93
N ALA A 16 1.20 -2.95 -1.97
CA ALA A 16 1.66 -1.81 -1.19
C ALA A 16 2.51 -0.82 -2.02
N ARG A 17 3.27 -1.31 -3.00
CA ARG A 17 4.12 -0.49 -3.87
C ARG A 17 3.28 0.29 -4.89
N TRP A 18 2.18 -0.28 -5.35
CA TRP A 18 1.27 0.28 -6.34
C TRP A 18 -0.13 0.64 -5.80
N ARG A 19 -0.24 0.97 -4.50
CA ARG A 19 -1.50 1.44 -3.86
C ARG A 19 -2.25 2.50 -4.69
N ARG A 20 -3.58 2.38 -4.73
CA ARG A 20 -4.52 3.22 -5.53
C ARG A 20 -4.18 3.33 -7.02
N ARG A 21 -3.44 2.37 -7.59
CA ARG A 21 -3.25 2.23 -9.05
C ARG A 21 -3.75 0.86 -9.49
N TRP A 22 -4.18 0.75 -10.74
CA TRP A 22 -4.60 -0.53 -11.35
C TRP A 22 -3.56 -1.64 -11.18
N LEU A 23 -2.27 -1.30 -11.20
CA LEU A 23 -1.15 -2.24 -10.97
C LEU A 23 -1.18 -2.91 -9.58
N GLY A 24 -1.74 -2.25 -8.56
CA GLY A 24 -1.95 -2.84 -7.23
C GLY A 24 -3.00 -3.96 -7.26
N PHE A 25 -4.10 -3.75 -7.99
CA PHE A 25 -5.12 -4.79 -8.19
C PHE A 25 -4.61 -5.93 -9.07
N VAL A 26 -3.81 -5.63 -10.09
CA VAL A 26 -3.13 -6.66 -10.90
C VAL A 26 -2.22 -7.52 -10.02
N SER A 27 -1.52 -6.93 -9.04
CA SER A 27 -0.69 -7.70 -8.10
C SER A 27 -1.53 -8.69 -7.27
N ALA A 28 -2.70 -8.26 -6.77
CA ALA A 28 -3.62 -9.15 -6.06
C ALA A 28 -4.19 -10.26 -6.96
N LEU A 29 -4.50 -9.95 -8.23
CA LEU A 29 -4.95 -10.94 -9.22
C LEU A 29 -3.85 -11.95 -9.56
N VAL A 30 -2.58 -11.53 -9.67
CA VAL A 30 -1.43 -12.43 -9.82
C VAL A 30 -1.30 -13.34 -8.59
N GLY A 31 -1.55 -12.80 -7.40
CA GLY A 31 -1.65 -13.54 -6.15
C GLY A 31 -2.69 -14.67 -6.19
N LEU A 32 -3.91 -14.33 -6.61
CA LEU A 32 -4.98 -15.31 -6.81
C LEU A 32 -4.63 -16.34 -7.88
N GLY A 33 -4.07 -15.88 -8.99
CA GLY A 33 -3.64 -16.72 -10.11
C GLY A 33 -2.63 -17.79 -9.68
N GLY A 34 -1.66 -17.45 -8.81
CA GLY A 34 -0.72 -18.43 -8.28
C GLY A 34 -1.39 -19.48 -7.40
N VAL A 35 -2.33 -19.09 -6.55
CA VAL A 35 -3.11 -20.03 -5.73
C VAL A 35 -3.94 -20.97 -6.61
N VAL A 36 -4.60 -20.43 -7.64
CA VAL A 36 -5.36 -21.21 -8.63
C VAL A 36 -4.45 -22.17 -9.40
N ALA A 37 -3.27 -21.72 -9.82
CA ALA A 37 -2.29 -22.57 -10.51
C ALA A 37 -1.87 -23.77 -9.64
N VAL A 38 -1.65 -23.56 -8.34
CA VAL A 38 -1.35 -24.64 -7.39
C VAL A 38 -2.54 -25.60 -7.26
N ALA A 39 -3.77 -25.09 -7.20
CA ALA A 39 -4.97 -25.92 -7.15
C ALA A 39 -5.13 -26.77 -8.42
N ILE A 40 -4.89 -26.19 -9.60
CA ILE A 40 -4.91 -26.90 -10.90
C ILE A 40 -3.82 -27.96 -10.94
N PHE A 41 -2.59 -27.62 -10.53
CA PHE A 41 -1.48 -28.56 -10.45
C PHE A 41 -1.83 -29.78 -9.58
N HIS A 42 -2.48 -29.55 -8.44
CA HIS A 42 -2.95 -30.63 -7.57
C HIS A 42 -3.98 -31.55 -8.25
N ILE A 43 -4.92 -30.97 -9.02
CA ILE A 43 -5.91 -31.75 -9.79
C ILE A 43 -5.21 -32.61 -10.85
N HIS A 44 -4.23 -32.07 -11.57
CA HIS A 44 -3.45 -32.82 -12.55
C HIS A 44 -2.63 -33.93 -11.90
N LEU A 45 -2.01 -33.67 -10.75
CA LEU A 45 -1.23 -34.66 -10.01
C LEU A 45 -2.11 -35.82 -9.53
N ASN A 46 -3.31 -35.51 -9.03
CA ASN A 46 -4.29 -36.51 -8.61
C ASN A 46 -4.76 -37.39 -9.78
N ARG A 47 -4.98 -36.79 -10.97
CA ARG A 47 -5.31 -37.53 -12.18
C ARG A 47 -4.16 -38.43 -12.64
N TRP A 48 -2.92 -37.92 -12.59
CA TRP A 48 -1.75 -38.66 -13.06
C TRP A 48 -1.37 -39.84 -12.14
N THR A 49 -1.63 -39.69 -10.84
CA THR A 49 -1.36 -40.72 -9.82
C THR A 49 -2.55 -41.67 -9.59
N GLY A 50 -3.60 -41.58 -10.41
CA GLY A 50 -4.78 -42.46 -10.34
C GLY A 50 -5.55 -42.35 -9.03
N GLY A 51 -5.57 -41.17 -8.40
CA GLY A 51 -6.28 -40.96 -7.13
C GLY A 51 -5.51 -41.35 -5.86
N ARG A 52 -4.28 -41.88 -5.97
CA ARG A 52 -3.49 -42.30 -4.81
C ARG A 52 -2.96 -41.13 -3.97
N LEU A 53 -2.74 -39.96 -4.58
CA LEU A 53 -2.36 -38.72 -3.89
C LEU A 53 -3.52 -37.73 -3.90
N TYR A 54 -4.54 -38.01 -3.10
CA TYR A 54 -5.54 -37.02 -2.71
C TYR A 54 -5.07 -36.37 -1.41
N LEU A 55 -4.63 -35.11 -1.45
CA LEU A 55 -4.24 -34.34 -0.26
C LEU A 55 -5.34 -33.33 0.12
N PRO A 56 -6.47 -33.79 0.72
CA PRO A 56 -7.57 -32.92 1.11
C PRO A 56 -7.12 -31.86 2.12
N VAL A 57 -6.13 -32.20 2.95
CA VAL A 57 -5.49 -31.29 3.90
C VAL A 57 -4.91 -30.08 3.17
N LEU A 58 -4.20 -30.28 2.05
CA LEU A 58 -3.62 -29.17 1.30
C LEU A 58 -4.70 -28.23 0.74
N GLN A 59 -5.81 -28.77 0.21
CA GLN A 59 -6.95 -27.97 -0.26
C GLN A 59 -7.60 -27.19 0.87
N SER A 60 -7.82 -27.82 2.03
CA SER A 60 -8.45 -27.20 3.20
C SER A 60 -7.65 -26.01 3.73
N LEU A 61 -6.32 -26.03 3.57
CA LEU A 61 -5.44 -24.90 3.90
C LEU A 61 -5.33 -23.88 2.77
N LEU A 62 -5.34 -24.32 1.50
CA LEU A 62 -5.13 -23.46 0.34
C LEU A 62 -6.28 -22.49 0.09
N TYR A 63 -7.53 -22.91 0.29
CA TYR A 63 -8.70 -22.04 0.13
C TYR A 63 -8.71 -20.84 1.08
N PRO A 64 -8.66 -21.01 2.42
CA PRO A 64 -8.65 -19.87 3.34
C PRO A 64 -7.40 -19.01 3.14
N TYR A 65 -6.26 -19.62 2.81
CA TYR A 65 -5.04 -18.89 2.48
C TYR A 65 -5.23 -17.99 1.25
N GLY A 66 -5.84 -18.49 0.17
CA GLY A 66 -6.13 -17.71 -1.02
C GLY A 66 -7.10 -16.55 -0.75
N VAL A 67 -8.15 -16.80 0.03
CA VAL A 67 -9.09 -15.76 0.47
C VAL A 67 -8.35 -14.67 1.24
N LEU A 68 -7.56 -15.05 2.25
CA LEU A 68 -6.81 -14.10 3.07
C LEU A 68 -5.83 -13.27 2.22
N LEU A 69 -5.12 -13.92 1.29
CA LEU A 69 -4.16 -13.26 0.41
C LEU A 69 -4.81 -12.19 -0.47
N VAL A 70 -5.97 -12.49 -1.05
CA VAL A 70 -6.74 -11.56 -1.88
C VAL A 70 -7.36 -10.45 -1.05
N VAL A 71 -8.07 -10.77 0.03
CA VAL A 71 -8.75 -9.77 0.87
C VAL A 71 -7.74 -8.77 1.43
N MET A 72 -6.62 -9.24 1.99
CA MET A 72 -5.56 -8.38 2.49
C MET A 72 -4.88 -7.59 1.36
N GLY A 73 -4.64 -8.22 0.21
CA GLY A 73 -4.04 -7.55 -0.96
C GLY A 73 -4.91 -6.41 -1.49
N VAL A 74 -6.22 -6.63 -1.60
CA VAL A 74 -7.20 -5.62 -2.01
C VAL A 74 -7.30 -4.51 -0.96
N TYR A 75 -7.38 -4.86 0.32
CA TYR A 75 -7.38 -3.89 1.42
C TYR A 75 -6.16 -2.97 1.36
N ILE A 76 -4.95 -3.54 1.20
CA ILE A 76 -3.71 -2.78 1.05
C ILE A 76 -3.74 -1.91 -0.21
N ALA A 77 -4.27 -2.41 -1.33
CA ALA A 77 -4.36 -1.64 -2.57
C ALA A 77 -5.32 -0.44 -2.45
N CYS A 78 -6.37 -0.56 -1.62
CA CYS A 78 -7.34 0.50 -1.34
C CYS A 78 -6.81 1.59 -0.39
N LEU A 79 -5.74 1.32 0.37
CA LEU A 79 -5.20 2.28 1.33
C LEU A 79 -4.84 3.63 0.65
N PRO A 80 -5.26 4.77 1.22
CA PRO A 80 -4.95 6.08 0.67
C PRO A 80 -3.44 6.31 0.63
N ARG A 81 -2.98 6.91 -0.47
CA ARG A 81 -1.56 7.10 -0.77
C ARG A 81 -1.03 8.47 -0.31
N ALA A 82 -1.94 9.42 -0.05
CA ALA A 82 -1.59 10.78 0.34
C ALA A 82 -1.65 10.90 1.86
N MET A 83 -0.54 11.33 2.46
CA MET A 83 -0.61 11.95 3.78
C MET A 83 -1.46 13.22 3.66
N PRO A 84 -2.34 13.50 4.64
CA PRO A 84 -3.08 14.76 4.67
C PRO A 84 -2.09 15.92 4.61
N ALA A 85 -2.44 16.98 3.86
CA ALA A 85 -1.55 18.12 3.66
C ALA A 85 -1.17 18.79 5.00
N LEU A 86 -2.04 18.64 6.00
CA LEU A 86 -1.86 19.08 7.37
C LEU A 86 -1.64 17.85 8.26
N HIS A 87 -0.39 17.50 8.51
CA HIS A 87 -0.02 16.38 9.39
C HIS A 87 1.02 16.83 10.41
N CYS A 88 1.09 16.15 11.55
CA CYS A 88 2.11 16.42 12.55
C CYS A 88 3.50 16.08 11.99
N ARG A 89 4.45 17.02 12.07
CA ARG A 89 5.84 16.78 11.61
C ARG A 89 6.58 15.66 12.37
N LYS A 90 6.13 15.30 13.58
CA LYS A 90 6.77 14.29 14.44
C LYS A 90 6.12 12.92 14.32
N CYS A 91 4.82 12.81 14.61
CA CYS A 91 4.10 11.53 14.63
C CYS A 91 3.25 11.29 13.38
N GLN A 92 3.19 12.24 12.43
CA GLN A 92 2.40 12.14 11.19
C GLN A 92 0.89 12.00 11.41
N TYR A 93 0.40 12.29 12.63
CA TYR A 93 -1.03 12.37 12.92
C TYR A 93 -1.72 13.40 12.02
N ASP A 94 -2.91 13.08 11.54
CA ASP A 94 -3.72 13.98 10.73
C ASP A 94 -4.18 15.16 11.59
N LEU A 95 -3.75 16.37 11.24
CA LEU A 95 -4.14 17.59 11.93
C LEU A 95 -5.35 18.26 11.25
N ALA A 96 -5.90 17.65 10.19
CA ALA A 96 -7.11 18.16 9.55
C ALA A 96 -8.25 18.24 10.57
N GLY A 97 -8.90 19.41 10.65
CA GLY A 97 -9.97 19.69 11.61
C GLY A 97 -9.54 20.46 12.85
N LEU A 98 -8.23 20.66 13.10
CA LEU A 98 -7.77 21.69 14.02
C LEU A 98 -7.71 23.03 13.27
N GLU A 99 -8.64 23.93 13.58
CA GLU A 99 -8.73 25.27 12.97
C GLU A 99 -7.70 26.27 13.55
N GLU A 100 -6.82 25.82 14.44
CA GLU A 100 -5.76 26.63 15.04
C GLU A 100 -4.60 26.86 14.06
N GLU A 101 -4.01 28.07 14.05
CA GLU A 101 -2.85 28.38 13.20
C GLU A 101 -1.59 27.59 13.60
N ASP A 102 -1.43 27.30 14.89
CA ASP A 102 -0.33 26.52 15.46
C ASP A 102 -0.87 25.32 16.28
N PRO A 103 -1.45 24.31 15.61
CA PRO A 103 -2.15 23.24 16.30
C PRO A 103 -1.17 22.46 17.18
N ARG A 104 -1.51 22.28 18.45
CA ARG A 104 -0.81 21.32 19.31
C ARG A 104 -1.26 19.91 18.93
N CYS A 105 -0.32 19.01 18.65
CA CYS A 105 -0.68 17.64 18.30
C CYS A 105 -1.27 16.90 19.51
N PRO A 106 -2.48 16.31 19.41
CA PRO A 106 -3.11 15.60 20.52
C PRO A 106 -2.40 14.28 20.89
N GLU A 107 -1.76 13.62 19.90
CA GLU A 107 -1.07 12.35 20.14
C GLU A 107 0.30 12.50 20.80
N CYS A 108 1.10 13.48 20.35
CA CYS A 108 2.52 13.58 20.74
C CYS A 108 2.86 14.86 21.52
N GLY A 109 1.89 15.73 21.77
CA GLY A 109 2.05 16.97 22.54
C GLY A 109 2.89 18.06 21.87
N LEU A 110 3.33 17.87 20.62
CA LEU A 110 4.18 18.84 19.92
C LEU A 110 3.42 20.16 19.69
N ALA A 111 3.96 21.27 20.19
CA ALA A 111 3.46 22.61 19.87
C ALA A 111 3.81 23.02 18.44
N ALA A 112 2.92 23.78 17.79
CA ALA A 112 3.02 24.17 16.39
C ALA A 112 3.30 22.94 15.49
N ALA A 113 2.49 21.89 15.60
CA ALA A 113 2.78 20.59 15.02
C ALA A 113 2.67 20.54 13.49
N ALA A 114 1.96 21.50 12.89
CA ALA A 114 1.73 21.56 11.45
C ALA A 114 3.04 21.76 10.65
N PRO A 115 3.09 21.31 9.39
CA PRO A 115 4.22 21.56 8.51
C PRO A 115 4.24 23.06 8.17
N ARG A 116 5.36 23.73 8.43
CA ARG A 116 5.50 25.17 8.16
C ARG A 116 5.26 25.41 6.66
N LYS A 117 4.23 26.18 6.29
CA LYS A 117 3.94 26.54 4.89
C LYS A 117 5.22 27.13 4.29
N ARG A 118 5.77 26.49 3.26
CA ARG A 118 6.95 26.99 2.55
C ARG A 118 6.53 28.29 1.86
N HIS A 119 6.80 29.43 2.50
CA HIS A 119 6.41 30.73 1.98
C HIS A 119 7.02 30.90 0.58
N PRO A 120 6.25 31.19 -0.48
CA PRO A 120 6.78 31.33 -1.85
C PRO A 120 7.59 32.61 -2.08
N ARG A 121 8.25 33.15 -1.03
CA ARG A 121 8.98 34.43 -1.05
C ARG A 121 10.17 34.48 -2.01
N GLY A 122 10.66 33.35 -2.52
CA GLY A 122 11.85 33.32 -3.39
C GLY A 122 11.60 33.43 -4.90
N LYS A 123 10.36 33.24 -5.39
CA LYS A 123 10.11 33.19 -6.86
C LYS A 123 9.75 34.54 -7.49
N ARG A 124 9.21 35.49 -6.72
CA ARG A 124 8.81 36.81 -7.24
C ARG A 124 9.99 37.77 -7.35
N ALA A 125 10.84 37.85 -6.31
CA ALA A 125 12.04 38.68 -6.31
C ALA A 125 13.05 38.33 -7.42
N ARG A 126 13.15 37.04 -7.80
CA ARG A 126 14.04 36.59 -8.89
C ARG A 126 13.51 36.93 -10.29
N ARG A 127 12.19 37.15 -10.45
CA ARG A 127 11.60 37.60 -11.72
C ARG A 127 11.78 39.10 -11.93
N GLU A 128 11.61 39.90 -10.88
CA GLU A 128 11.79 41.36 -10.95
C GLU A 128 13.25 41.76 -11.22
N ALA A 129 14.23 41.04 -10.64
CA ALA A 129 15.66 41.27 -10.93
C ALA A 129 16.07 40.89 -12.37
N ALA A 130 15.37 39.94 -13.01
CA ALA A 130 15.65 39.54 -14.40
C ALA A 130 15.07 40.53 -15.42
N THR A 131 14.00 41.24 -15.09
CA THR A 131 13.40 42.28 -15.95
C THR A 131 14.16 43.60 -15.94
N LEU A 132 14.95 43.90 -14.90
CA LEU A 132 15.72 45.14 -14.79
C LEU A 132 17.09 45.10 -15.51
N HIS A 133 17.54 43.94 -15.96
CA HIS A 133 18.82 43.77 -16.66
C HIS A 133 18.70 43.79 -18.21
N HIS A 134 17.50 44.04 -18.74
CA HIS A 134 17.21 44.03 -20.19
C HIS A 134 16.72 45.37 -20.75
N THR A 135 16.89 46.47 -20.01
CA THR A 135 16.71 47.86 -20.49
C THR A 135 18.01 48.62 -20.32
#